data_AF-A0A7S2LH34-F1
#
_entry.id   AF-A0A7S2LH34-F1
#
_cell.length_a   1.000
_cell.length_b   1.000
_cell.length_c   1.000
_cell.angle_alpha   90.00
_cell.angle_beta   90.00
_cell.angle_gamma   90.00
#
_symmetry.space_group_name_H-M   'P 1'
#
loop_
_entity.id
_entity.type
_entity.pdbx_description
1 polymer ?
#
loop_
_entity_poly.entity_id
_entity_poly.type
_entity_poly.pdbx_seq_one_letter_code
_entity_poly.pdbx_strand_id
1 'polypeptide(L)'
;MIFLFSPNVNLGMLDMVTDRTSTAGLIAVLTTKTTNQHLHITLVLLLVLDISSHWAQMVFANTSKVHHKEMEGTLFLVRLFYSNYPFFGYLCVGAEFTYVALYMLLVSKDEFLKSVATALLYVCVPACAMKQIVNVAQLTGACWGV
;
A
#
# COMPACT_ATOMS: atom_id res chain seq x y z
N MET A 1 4.02 11.50 3.74
CA MET A 1 3.11 11.44 2.58
C MET A 1 2.30 12.73 2.44
N ILE A 2 2.99 13.83 2.12
CA ILE A 2 2.38 15.09 1.71
C ILE A 2 2.62 15.13 0.21
N PHE A 3 1.54 14.98 -0.56
CA PHE A 3 1.49 15.41 -1.95
C PHE A 3 1.80 16.91 -1.98
N LEU A 4 3.04 17.28 -2.25
CA LEU A 4 3.29 18.56 -2.91
C LEU A 4 3.59 18.22 -4.35
N PHE A 5 2.65 18.64 -5.21
CA PHE A 5 2.89 19.15 -6.54
C PHE A 5 4.34 19.64 -6.69
N SER A 6 5.26 18.74 -7.04
CA SER A 6 6.55 19.14 -7.55
C SER A 6 6.34 19.36 -9.05
N PRO A 7 6.66 20.56 -9.58
CA PRO A 7 6.58 20.82 -11.03
C PRO A 7 7.52 19.92 -11.85
N ASN A 8 8.30 19.06 -11.19
CA ASN A 8 9.19 18.09 -11.79
C ASN A 8 8.66 16.66 -11.57
N VAL A 9 8.08 16.07 -12.61
CA VAL A 9 7.52 14.70 -12.62
C VAL A 9 8.48 13.63 -12.11
N ASN A 10 9.79 13.84 -12.27
CA ASN A 10 10.84 12.91 -11.81
C ASN A 10 10.95 12.84 -10.28
N LEU A 11 10.74 13.95 -9.57
CA LEU A 11 10.83 14.00 -8.11
C LEU A 11 9.61 13.33 -7.45
N GLY A 12 8.42 13.50 -8.03
CA GLY A 12 7.20 12.85 -7.53
C GLY A 12 7.20 11.33 -7.72
N MET A 13 7.80 10.84 -8.82
CA MET A 13 7.99 9.39 -9.01
C MET A 13 8.98 8.81 -8.01
N LEU A 14 10.07 9.54 -7.70
CA LEU A 14 11.06 9.10 -6.72
C LEU A 14 10.46 9.00 -5.32
N ASP A 15 9.67 9.99 -4.90
CA ASP A 15 8.96 9.99 -3.60
C ASP A 15 8.03 8.76 -3.47
N MET A 16 7.30 8.44 -4.54
CA MET A 16 6.41 7.29 -4.60
C MET A 16 7.14 5.93 -4.51
N VAL A 17 8.37 5.84 -5.03
CA VAL A 17 9.24 4.66 -4.91
C VAL A 17 9.83 4.57 -3.51
N THR A 18 10.21 5.70 -2.92
CA THR A 18 10.75 5.76 -1.55
C THR A 18 9.72 5.30 -0.52
N ASP A 19 8.45 5.71 -0.63
CA ASP A 19 7.37 5.25 0.27
C ASP A 19 7.18 3.72 0.23
N ARG A 20 7.24 3.12 -0.97
CA ARG A 20 7.16 1.66 -1.14
C ARG A 20 8.37 0.93 -0.57
N THR A 21 9.55 1.52 -0.76
CA THR A 21 10.81 0.97 -0.21
C THR A 21 10.79 1.03 1.32
N SER A 22 10.23 2.08 1.91
CA SER A 22 10.01 2.21 3.36
C SER A 22 9.09 1.11 3.89
N THR A 23 7.96 0.87 3.21
CA THR A 23 7.01 -0.20 3.57
C THR A 23 7.68 -1.59 3.45
N ALA A 24 8.45 -1.82 2.39
CA ALA A 24 9.21 -3.06 2.19
C ALA A 24 10.23 -3.29 3.32
N GLY A 25 10.97 -2.25 3.70
CA GLY A 25 11.93 -2.29 4.82
C GLY A 25 11.26 -2.62 6.15
N LEU A 26 10.10 -2.02 6.43
CA LEU A 26 9.35 -2.29 7.64
C LEU A 26 8.87 -3.74 7.71
N ILE A 27 8.33 -4.27 6.60
CA ILE A 27 7.92 -5.67 6.49
C ILE A 27 9.13 -6.61 6.65
N ALA A 28 10.29 -6.28 6.06
CA ALA A 28 11.50 -7.08 6.20
C ALA A 28 12.00 -7.15 7.65
N VAL A 29 11.91 -6.06 8.42
CA VAL A 29 12.23 -6.10 9.86
C VAL A 29 11.20 -6.96 10.60
N LEU A 30 9.92 -6.84 10.26
CA LEU A 30 8.84 -7.59 10.90
C LEU A 30 8.94 -9.10 10.67
N THR A 31 9.35 -9.54 9.47
CA THR A 31 9.55 -10.96 9.15
C THR A 31 10.71 -11.58 9.94
N THR A 32 11.75 -10.81 10.32
CA THR A 32 12.82 -11.32 11.18
C THR A 32 12.40 -11.53 12.64
N LYS A 33 11.34 -10.85 13.08
CA LYS A 33 10.84 -10.92 14.47
C LYS A 33 9.63 -11.85 14.63
N THR A 34 8.90 -12.10 13.56
CA THR A 34 7.78 -13.03 13.55
C THR A 34 8.29 -14.48 13.50
N THR A 35 7.95 -15.27 14.52
CA THR A 35 8.16 -16.74 14.52
C THR A 35 7.02 -17.48 13.79
N ASN A 36 5.87 -16.83 13.57
CA ASN A 36 4.72 -17.42 12.88
C ASN A 36 4.93 -17.46 11.36
N GLN A 37 5.15 -18.66 10.84
CA GLN A 37 5.39 -18.90 9.40
C GLN A 37 4.23 -18.41 8.51
N HIS A 38 2.98 -18.54 8.97
CA HIS A 38 1.81 -18.05 8.21
C HIS A 38 1.81 -16.53 8.06
N LEU A 39 2.09 -15.78 9.14
CA LEU A 39 2.16 -14.32 9.11
C LEU A 39 3.30 -13.84 8.21
N HIS A 40 4.44 -14.53 8.23
CA HIS A 40 5.56 -14.23 7.34
C HIS A 40 5.13 -14.32 5.87
N ILE A 41 4.54 -15.45 5.46
CA ILE A 41 4.10 -15.67 4.07
C ILE A 41 3.05 -14.62 3.67
N THR A 42 2.08 -14.33 4.53
CA THR A 42 1.07 -13.30 4.26
C THR A 42 1.73 -11.93 4.05
N LEU A 43 2.62 -11.48 4.94
CA LEU A 43 3.29 -10.19 4.82
C LEU A 43 4.10 -10.06 3.52
N VAL A 44 4.82 -11.12 3.14
CA VAL A 44 5.59 -11.15 1.89
C VAL A 44 4.65 -11.14 0.68
N LEU A 45 3.55 -11.89 0.69
CA LEU A 45 2.57 -11.86 -0.40
C LEU A 45 1.92 -10.47 -0.54
N LEU A 46 1.59 -9.82 0.58
CA LEU A 46 1.04 -8.46 0.57
C LEU A 46 2.03 -7.45 -0.04
N LEU A 47 3.33 -7.61 0.24
CA LEU A 47 4.39 -6.77 -0.33
C LEU A 47 4.55 -7.01 -1.84
N VAL A 48 4.61 -8.27 -2.26
CA VAL A 48 4.71 -8.63 -3.69
C VAL A 48 3.49 -8.11 -4.46
N LEU A 49 2.29 -8.20 -3.87
CA LEU A 49 1.06 -7.68 -4.45
C LEU A 49 1.11 -6.15 -4.60
N ASP A 50 1.61 -5.41 -3.61
CA ASP A 50 1.73 -3.93 -3.69
C ASP A 50 2.69 -3.50 -4.81
N ILE A 51 3.86 -4.13 -4.90
CA ILE A 51 4.89 -3.82 -5.93
C ILE A 51 4.37 -4.17 -7.33
N SER A 52 3.78 -5.36 -7.50
CA SER A 52 3.24 -5.82 -8.79
C SER A 52 2.08 -4.97 -9.29
N SER A 53 1.16 -4.58 -8.41
CA SER A 53 0.02 -3.70 -8.75
C SER A 53 0.52 -2.34 -9.23
N HIS A 54 1.54 -1.80 -8.55
CA HIS A 54 2.15 -0.53 -8.96
C HIS A 54 2.87 -0.63 -10.31
N TRP A 55 3.64 -1.70 -10.52
CA TRP A 55 4.33 -1.95 -11.78
C TRP A 55 3.34 -2.07 -12.95
N ALA A 56 2.26 -2.82 -12.76
CA ALA A 56 1.20 -2.97 -13.76
C ALA A 56 0.55 -1.63 -14.11
N GLN A 57 0.24 -0.81 -13.11
CA GLN A 57 -0.35 0.51 -13.33
C GLN A 57 0.63 1.49 -14.03
N MET A 58 1.91 1.46 -13.66
CA MET A 58 2.96 2.25 -14.31
C MET A 58 3.13 1.88 -15.78
N VAL A 59 3.16 0.59 -16.10
CA VAL A 59 3.24 0.09 -17.48
C VAL A 59 2.00 0.51 -18.26
N PHE A 60 0.80 0.31 -17.70
CA PHE A 60 -0.45 0.76 -18.33
C PHE A 60 -0.45 2.26 -18.63
N ALA A 61 -0.03 3.10 -17.67
CA ALA A 61 0.05 4.54 -17.83
C ALA A 61 1.06 4.95 -18.91
N ASN A 62 2.16 4.20 -19.08
CA ASN A 62 3.17 4.50 -20.08
C ASN A 62 2.75 4.04 -21.48
N THR A 63 2.08 2.89 -21.61
CA THR A 63 1.51 2.39 -22.87
C THR A 63 0.35 3.26 -23.36
N SER A 64 -0.47 3.78 -22.43
CA SER A 64 -1.59 4.69 -22.74
C SER A 64 -1.14 6.03 -23.33
N LYS A 65 0.11 6.47 -23.09
CA LYS A 65 0.67 7.68 -23.74
C LYS A 65 1.02 7.46 -25.21
N VAL A 66 1.10 6.20 -25.68
CA VAL A 66 1.46 5.84 -27.06
C VAL A 66 0.22 5.63 -27.95
N HIS A 67 -0.93 5.25 -27.37
CA HIS A 67 -2.17 5.00 -28.11
C HIS A 67 -3.25 6.05 -27.79
N HIS A 68 -3.44 6.99 -28.72
CA HIS A 68 -4.36 8.13 -28.63
C HIS A 68 -5.87 7.78 -28.78
N LYS A 69 -6.30 6.57 -28.42
CA LYS A 69 -7.70 6.17 -28.55
C LYS A 69 -8.06 5.15 -27.47
N GLU A 70 -9.17 5.41 -26.79
CA GLU A 70 -9.81 4.55 -25.77
C GLU A 70 -9.30 4.70 -24.32
N MET A 71 -9.17 5.95 -23.85
CA MET A 71 -9.11 6.24 -22.41
C MET A 71 -10.50 6.53 -21.82
N GLU A 72 -11.42 5.58 -21.87
CA GLU A 72 -12.67 5.67 -21.07
C GLU A 72 -12.78 4.56 -20.01
N GLY A 73 -11.93 3.53 -20.08
CA GLY A 73 -12.01 2.35 -19.20
C GLY A 73 -11.11 2.37 -17.97
N THR A 74 -10.29 3.40 -17.75
CA THR A 74 -9.37 3.41 -16.59
C THR A 74 -10.12 3.78 -15.30
N LEU A 75 -10.75 2.73 -14.73
CA LEU A 75 -11.32 2.60 -13.40
C LEU A 75 -11.82 3.92 -12.77
N PHE A 76 -13.11 4.17 -12.93
CA PHE A 76 -13.91 5.06 -12.08
C PHE A 76 -13.54 4.91 -10.58
N LEU A 77 -13.18 3.71 -10.12
CA LEU A 77 -12.74 3.42 -8.76
C LEU A 77 -11.42 4.13 -8.37
N VAL A 78 -10.41 4.13 -9.24
CA VAL A 78 -9.13 4.82 -8.99
C VAL A 78 -9.34 6.34 -9.03
N ARG A 79 -10.20 6.83 -9.93
CA ARG A 79 -10.61 8.26 -9.96
C ARG A 79 -11.37 8.68 -8.71
N LEU A 80 -12.30 7.85 -8.22
CA LEU A 80 -13.07 8.10 -6.99
C LEU A 80 -12.16 8.10 -5.76
N PHE A 81 -11.16 7.22 -5.74
CA PHE A 81 -10.13 7.17 -4.70
C PHE A 81 -9.22 8.41 -4.72
N TYR A 82 -8.79 8.86 -5.90
CA TYR A 82 -8.00 10.08 -6.04
C TYR A 82 -8.80 11.36 -5.76
N SER A 83 -10.13 11.32 -5.84
CA SER A 83 -11.00 12.44 -5.48
C SER A 83 -10.99 12.76 -3.99
N ASN A 84 -10.60 11.81 -3.13
CA ASN A 84 -10.61 11.95 -1.67
C ASN A 84 -9.20 11.80 -1.07
N TYR A 85 -8.41 12.87 -1.17
CA TYR A 85 -7.08 12.98 -0.54
C TYR A 85 -7.00 12.51 0.93
N PRO A 86 -7.91 12.88 1.86
CA PRO A 86 -7.81 12.42 3.26
C PRO A 86 -8.00 10.91 3.41
N PHE A 87 -8.79 10.29 2.53
CA PHE A 87 -9.01 8.85 2.55
C PHE A 87 -7.77 8.07 2.10
N PHE A 88 -7.06 8.57 1.09
CA PHE A 88 -5.79 7.98 0.65
C PHE A 88 -4.71 8.06 1.74
N GLY A 89 -4.60 9.21 2.42
CA GLY A 89 -3.70 9.37 3.56
C GLY A 89 -4.01 8.40 4.70
N TYR A 90 -5.30 8.22 5.03
CA TYR A 90 -5.75 7.27 6.04
C TYR A 90 -5.35 5.83 5.72
N LEU A 91 -5.45 5.41 4.45
CA LEU A 91 -5.08 4.05 4.04
C LEU A 91 -3.58 3.81 4.13
N CYS A 92 -2.75 4.78 3.75
CA CYS A 92 -1.31 4.63 3.82
C CYS A 92 -0.81 4.63 5.26
N VAL A 93 -1.21 5.63 6.04
CA VAL A 93 -0.84 5.74 7.45
C VAL A 93 -1.41 4.55 8.24
N GLY A 94 -2.65 4.15 7.98
CA GLY A 94 -3.26 2.99 8.63
C GLY A 94 -2.54 1.68 8.32
N ALA A 95 -2.05 1.49 7.09
CA ALA A 95 -1.23 0.32 6.76
C ALA A 95 0.12 0.34 7.51
N GLU A 96 0.82 1.46 7.53
CA GLU A 96 2.09 1.61 8.27
C GLU A 96 1.90 1.36 9.78
N PHE A 97 0.87 1.96 10.38
CA PHE A 97 0.52 1.76 11.78
C PHE A 97 0.14 0.32 12.10
N THR A 98 -0.46 -0.41 11.16
CA THR A 98 -0.75 -1.85 11.33
C THR A 98 0.55 -2.64 11.52
N TYR A 99 1.56 -2.40 10.70
CA TYR A 99 2.85 -3.09 10.80
C TYR A 99 3.61 -2.69 12.07
N VAL A 100 3.57 -1.42 12.46
CA VAL A 100 4.18 -0.92 13.71
C VAL A 100 3.49 -1.51 14.94
N ALA A 101 2.17 -1.58 14.96
CA ALA A 101 1.41 -2.20 16.06
C ALA A 101 1.68 -3.71 16.16
N LEU A 102 1.80 -4.41 15.02
CA LEU A 102 2.20 -5.82 15.00
C LEU A 102 3.63 -6.02 15.54
N TYR A 103 4.55 -5.12 15.22
CA TYR A 103 5.91 -5.12 15.78
C TYR A 103 5.88 -4.93 17.31
N MET A 104 5.09 -3.98 17.82
CA MET A 104 4.94 -3.76 19.26
C MET A 104 4.41 -5.00 19.97
N LEU A 105 3.45 -5.72 19.39
CA LEU A 105 2.93 -6.98 19.97
C LEU A 105 3.99 -8.07 20.08
N LEU A 106 4.90 -8.17 19.10
CA LEU A 106 5.93 -9.19 19.06
C LEU A 106 7.10 -8.91 20.03
N VAL A 107 7.40 -7.64 20.27
CA VAL A 107 8.56 -7.22 21.09
C VAL A 107 8.18 -6.94 22.54
N SER A 108 6.97 -6.44 22.79
CA SER A 108 6.56 -6.00 24.13
C SER A 108 6.21 -7.19 25.04
N LYS A 109 6.77 -7.19 26.25
CA LYS A 109 6.41 -8.15 27.31
C LYS A 109 5.31 -7.64 28.24
N ASP A 110 5.06 -6.34 28.23
CA ASP A 110 4.05 -5.68 29.05
C ASP A 110 2.64 -5.87 28.45
N GLU A 111 1.72 -6.37 29.27
CA GLU A 111 0.34 -6.64 28.90
C GLU A 111 -0.45 -5.36 28.59
N PHE A 112 -0.13 -4.22 29.21
CA PHE A 112 -0.80 -2.95 28.90
C PHE A 112 -0.46 -2.48 27.49
N LEU A 113 0.82 -2.52 27.13
CA LEU A 113 1.30 -2.19 25.77
C LEU A 113 0.71 -3.13 24.72
N LYS A 114 0.56 -4.42 25.03
CA LYS A 114 -0.10 -5.37 24.12
C LYS A 114 -1.58 -5.06 23.92
N SER A 115 -2.30 -4.69 24.99
CA SER A 115 -3.71 -4.31 24.90
C SER A 115 -3.91 -3.09 23.99
N VAL A 116 -3.08 -2.05 24.17
CA VAL A 116 -3.09 -0.84 23.33
C VAL A 116 -2.74 -1.17 21.87
N ALA A 117 -1.71 -1.98 21.63
CA ALA A 117 -1.33 -2.39 20.28
C ALA A 117 -2.44 -3.23 19.59
N THR A 118 -3.14 -4.07 20.34
CA THR A 118 -4.28 -4.86 19.82
C THR A 118 -5.46 -3.97 19.46
N ALA A 119 -5.77 -2.96 20.29
CA ALA A 119 -6.82 -1.99 19.99
C ALA A 119 -6.48 -1.16 18.73
N LEU A 120 -5.21 -0.74 18.59
CA LEU A 120 -4.72 -0.07 17.39
C LEU A 120 -4.83 -0.95 16.15
N LEU A 121 -4.50 -2.24 16.26
CA LEU A 121 -4.67 -3.19 15.16
C LEU A 121 -6.13 -3.31 14.72
N TYR A 122 -7.09 -3.39 15.64
CA TYR A 122 -8.50 -3.47 15.27
C TYR A 122 -8.97 -2.28 14.42
N VAL A 123 -8.43 -1.09 14.66
CA VAL A 123 -8.75 0.12 13.89
C VAL A 123 -7.96 0.18 12.57
N CYS A 124 -6.70 -0.26 12.57
CA CYS A 124 -5.80 -0.10 11.42
C CYS A 124 -5.88 -1.25 10.40
N VAL A 125 -6.23 -2.48 10.83
CA VAL A 125 -6.45 -3.64 9.97
C VAL A 125 -7.46 -3.39 8.84
N PRO A 126 -8.65 -2.78 9.06
CA PRO A 126 -9.55 -2.48 7.96
C PRO A 126 -8.94 -1.48 6.95
N ALA A 127 -8.10 -0.54 7.40
CA ALA A 127 -7.38 0.35 6.50
C ALA A 127 -6.36 -0.41 5.64
N CYS A 128 -5.61 -1.33 6.25
CA CYS A 128 -4.70 -2.21 5.52
C CYS A 128 -5.45 -3.10 4.51
N ALA A 129 -6.59 -3.69 4.90
CA ALA A 129 -7.40 -4.52 4.02
C ALA A 129 -7.94 -3.74 2.81
N MET A 130 -8.46 -2.52 3.05
CA MET A 130 -8.90 -1.64 1.97
C MET A 130 -7.75 -1.27 1.02
N LYS A 131 -6.54 -1.02 1.53
CA LYS A 131 -5.37 -0.77 0.69
C LYS A 131 -5.05 -1.96 -0.23
N GLN A 132 -5.18 -3.18 0.28
CA GLN A 132 -4.95 -4.39 -0.54
C GLN A 132 -6.05 -4.63 -1.58
N ILE A 133 -7.30 -4.28 -1.28
CA ILE A 133 -8.39 -4.30 -2.27
C ILE A 133 -8.08 -3.34 -3.43
N VAL A 134 -7.56 -2.14 -3.12
CA VAL A 134 -7.16 -1.15 -4.13
C VAL A 134 -6.03 -1.69 -5.00
N ASN A 135 -5.02 -2.32 -4.40
CA ASN A 135 -3.92 -2.93 -5.14
C ASN A 135 -4.43 -4.02 -6.09
N VAL A 136 -5.32 -4.91 -5.64
CA VAL A 136 -5.96 -5.91 -6.51
C VAL A 136 -6.76 -5.24 -7.64
N ALA A 137 -7.51 -4.19 -7.35
CA ALA A 137 -8.29 -3.46 -8.36
C ALA A 137 -7.39 -2.77 -9.41
N GLN A 138 -6.21 -2.28 -9.01
CA GLN A 138 -5.21 -1.73 -9.93
C GLN A 138 -4.66 -2.82 -10.85
N LEU A 139 -4.38 -4.01 -10.31
CA LEU A 139 -3.89 -5.15 -11.08
C LEU A 139 -4.93 -5.66 -12.09
N THR A 140 -6.18 -5.85 -11.67
CA THR A 140 -7.25 -6.31 -12.57
C THR A 140 -7.57 -5.27 -13.64
N GLY A 141 -7.56 -3.99 -13.29
CA GLY A 141 -7.72 -2.89 -14.24
C GLY A 141 -6.63 -2.85 -15.31
N ALA A 142 -5.38 -3.16 -14.95
CA ALA A 142 -4.29 -3.27 -15.91
C ALA A 142 -4.42 -4.51 -16.82
N CYS A 143 -4.94 -5.63 -16.31
CA CYS A 143 -5.16 -6.84 -17.11
C CYS A 143 -6.36 -6.74 -18.07
N TRP A 144 -7.40 -5.98 -17.72
CA TRP A 144 -8.59 -5.79 -18.57
C TRP A 144 -8.45 -4.62 -19.57
N GLY A 145 -7.51 -3.71 -19.35
CA GLY A 145 -7.23 -2.59 -20.24
C GLY A 145 -6.20 -2.89 -21.35
N VAL A 146 -5.83 -4.16 -21.54
CA VAL A 146 -5.02 -4.66 -22.66
C VAL A 146 -5.93 -5.40 -23.63
#